data_AF-A0A5J4WD35-F1
#
_entry.id   AF-A0A5J4WD35-F1
#
_cell.length_a   1.000
_cell.length_b   1.000
_cell.length_c   1.000
_cell.angle_alpha   90.00
_cell.angle_beta   90.00
_cell.angle_gamma   90.00
#
_symmetry.space_group_name_H-M   'P 1'
#
loop_
_entity.id
_entity.type
_entity.pdbx_description
1 polymer ?
#
loop_
_entity_poly.entity_id
_entity_poly.type
_entity_poly.pdbx_seq_one_letter_code
_entity_poly.pdbx_strand_id
1 'polypeptide(L)'
;MLTLSIITKQPQIPFPSYAVRALMKQILEGMRAFHASGFVHRDIKCDNILLHSPPGSGRVYVKISDFGFAKKEDTINVQTYIAGTIPFMAPELFKLPTIISQKVDMYAIGVIFYKLITHEYPVDYPNVKLQGKALRDMPKIERLQKFENDILWDLLSKLLEFDPIERITAAEALQHSFFTSLQEFDDISPEQQDLALQAAAAELEGNENITEFDKDPTFIK
;
A
#
# COMPACT_ATOMS: atom_id res chain seq x y z
N MET A 1 18.60 5.78 2.65
CA MET A 1 17.35 4.99 2.69
C MET A 1 17.01 4.60 1.26
N LEU A 2 16.58 3.36 1.06
CA LEU A 2 16.07 2.90 -0.23
C LEU A 2 14.57 3.18 -0.31
N THR A 3 14.01 3.21 -1.51
CA THR A 3 12.56 3.33 -1.72
C THR A 3 12.03 2.01 -2.26
N LEU A 4 10.73 1.78 -2.12
CA LEU A 4 10.05 0.61 -2.68
C LEU A 4 10.21 0.53 -4.21
N SER A 5 10.52 1.65 -4.88
CA SER A 5 10.73 1.65 -6.33
C SER A 5 11.91 0.80 -6.78
N ILE A 6 12.91 0.53 -5.92
CA ILE A 6 14.01 -0.40 -6.23
C ILE A 6 13.49 -1.82 -6.51
N ILE A 7 12.50 -2.29 -5.74
CA ILE A 7 11.92 -3.62 -5.87
C ILE A 7 11.11 -3.70 -7.16
N THR A 8 10.26 -2.71 -7.40
CA THR A 8 9.39 -2.71 -8.59
C THR A 8 10.14 -2.61 -9.92
N LYS A 9 11.39 -2.12 -9.92
CA LYS A 9 12.25 -1.98 -11.11
C LYS A 9 13.08 -3.24 -11.41
N GLN A 10 13.00 -4.29 -10.58
CA GLN A 10 13.79 -5.52 -10.72
C GLN A 10 12.88 -6.74 -10.97
N PRO A 11 12.28 -6.87 -12.16
CA PRO A 11 11.30 -7.92 -12.47
C PRO A 11 11.86 -9.35 -12.46
N GLN A 12 13.19 -9.50 -12.44
CA GLN A 12 13.87 -10.80 -12.45
C GLN A 12 13.99 -11.43 -11.06
N ILE A 13 13.66 -10.68 -10.00
CA ILE A 13 13.73 -11.17 -8.63
C ILE A 13 12.29 -11.50 -8.22
N PRO A 14 11.90 -12.79 -8.17
CA PRO A 14 10.58 -13.16 -7.69
C PRO A 14 10.46 -12.69 -6.24
N PHE A 15 9.45 -11.86 -5.99
CA PHE A 15 9.24 -11.29 -4.68
C PHE A 15 8.29 -12.21 -3.88
N PRO A 16 8.74 -12.79 -2.76
CA PRO A 16 7.94 -13.78 -2.03
C PRO A 16 6.59 -13.21 -1.56
N SER A 17 5.55 -14.04 -1.56
CA SER A 17 4.19 -13.67 -1.10
C SER A 17 4.19 -13.07 0.29
N TYR A 18 4.90 -13.70 1.23
CA TYR A 18 5.03 -13.23 2.61
C TYR A 18 5.66 -11.83 2.70
N ALA A 19 6.65 -11.53 1.85
CA ALA A 19 7.32 -10.25 1.81
C ALA A 19 6.38 -9.16 1.27
N VAL A 20 5.60 -9.46 0.22
CA VAL A 20 4.55 -8.56 -0.26
C VAL A 20 3.53 -8.29 0.85
N ARG A 21 3.08 -9.35 1.52
CA ARG A 21 2.09 -9.27 2.59
C ARG A 21 2.55 -8.37 3.73
N ALA A 22 3.76 -8.60 4.25
CA ALA A 22 4.34 -7.78 5.32
C ALA A 22 4.51 -6.31 4.91
N LEU A 23 5.02 -6.03 3.71
CA LEU A 23 5.13 -4.65 3.21
C LEU A 23 3.76 -3.97 3.10
N MET A 24 2.77 -4.64 2.51
CA MET A 24 1.43 -4.08 2.37
C MET A 24 0.76 -3.84 3.73
N LYS A 25 0.95 -4.75 4.70
CA LYS A 25 0.44 -4.59 6.08
C LYS A 25 1.05 -3.35 6.73
N GLN A 26 2.37 -3.16 6.65
CA GLN A 26 3.04 -1.97 7.17
C GLN A 26 2.58 -0.66 6.47
N ILE A 27 2.41 -0.66 5.14
CA ILE A 27 1.90 0.51 4.39
C ILE A 27 0.49 0.88 4.86
N LEU A 28 -0.39 -0.11 4.97
CA LEU A 28 -1.78 0.10 5.38
C LEU A 28 -1.86 0.56 6.84
N GLU A 29 -1.03 0.03 7.73
CA GLU A 29 -1.00 0.46 9.14
C GLU A 29 -0.53 1.92 9.27
N GLY A 30 0.52 2.31 8.56
CA GLY A 30 0.96 3.70 8.48
C GLY A 30 -0.12 4.62 7.90
N MET A 31 -0.80 4.17 6.84
CA MET A 31 -1.88 4.94 6.23
C MET A 31 -3.11 5.06 7.13
N ARG A 32 -3.48 3.99 7.85
CA ARG A 32 -4.57 3.99 8.83
C ARG A 32 -4.34 5.07 9.89
N ALA A 33 -3.13 5.15 10.45
CA ALA A 33 -2.77 6.16 11.43
C ALA A 33 -2.80 7.59 10.85
N PHE A 34 -2.30 7.76 9.62
CA PHE A 34 -2.30 9.05 8.94
C PHE A 34 -3.72 9.54 8.60
N HIS A 35 -4.57 8.66 8.07
CA HIS A 35 -5.99 8.90 7.79
C HIS A 35 -6.79 9.19 9.07
N ALA A 36 -6.52 8.48 10.17
CA ALA A 36 -7.14 8.76 11.47
C ALA A 36 -6.84 10.18 12.00
N SER A 37 -5.75 10.80 11.54
CA SER A 37 -5.41 12.19 11.85
C SER A 37 -6.21 13.22 11.02
N GLY A 38 -7.06 12.76 10.09
CA GLY A 38 -7.93 13.59 9.27
C GLY A 38 -7.28 14.19 8.02
N PHE A 39 -6.17 13.62 7.56
CA PHE A 39 -5.42 14.08 6.38
C PHE A 39 -5.52 13.11 5.21
N VAL A 40 -5.26 13.63 4.01
CA VAL A 40 -5.11 12.90 2.74
C VAL A 40 -3.71 13.20 2.20
N HIS A 41 -2.98 12.19 1.74
CA HIS A 41 -1.58 12.34 1.32
C HIS A 41 -1.46 12.82 -0.12
N ARG A 42 -2.29 12.27 -1.02
CA ARG A 42 -2.43 12.62 -2.45
C ARG A 42 -1.23 12.36 -3.36
N ASP A 43 -0.16 11.74 -2.87
CA ASP A 43 0.99 11.36 -3.70
C ASP A 43 1.66 10.08 -3.19
N ILE A 44 0.82 9.10 -2.84
CA ILE A 44 1.29 7.76 -2.52
C ILE A 44 1.78 7.07 -3.79
N LYS A 45 3.04 6.63 -3.75
CA LYS A 45 3.72 5.93 -4.84
C LYS A 45 4.95 5.21 -4.30
N CYS A 46 5.51 4.28 -5.08
CA CYS A 46 6.67 3.50 -4.66
C CYS A 46 7.89 4.34 -4.26
N ASP A 47 8.09 5.51 -4.87
CA ASP A 47 9.20 6.42 -4.53
C ASP A 47 9.04 7.10 -3.16
N ASN A 48 7.80 7.25 -2.68
CA ASN A 48 7.47 7.86 -1.39
C ASN A 48 7.29 6.82 -0.25
N ILE A 49 7.45 5.53 -0.56
CA ILE A 49 7.51 4.46 0.42
C ILE A 49 8.98 4.09 0.64
N LEU A 50 9.53 4.48 1.80
CA LEU A 50 10.91 4.23 2.18
C LEU A 50 11.04 2.86 2.83
N LEU A 51 12.16 2.20 2.56
CA LEU A 51 12.57 0.95 3.19
C LEU A 51 13.82 1.22 4.04
N HIS A 52 13.70 0.97 5.34
CA HIS A 52 14.78 1.07 6.30
C HIS A 52 15.06 -0.29 6.90
N SER A 53 16.31 -0.75 6.85
CA SER A 53 16.74 -1.95 7.56
C SER A 53 17.87 -1.56 8.51
N PRO A 54 17.62 -1.49 9.83
CA PRO A 54 18.65 -1.27 10.82
C PRO A 54 19.75 -2.33 10.69
N PRO A 55 21.04 -1.94 10.69
CA PRO A 55 22.15 -2.88 10.58
C PRO A 55 22.05 -4.00 11.62
N GLY A 56 22.23 -5.24 11.17
CA GLY A 56 22.20 -6.42 12.03
C GLY A 56 20.81 -6.85 12.51
N SER A 57 19.74 -6.13 12.17
CA SER A 57 18.39 -6.47 12.65
C SER A 57 17.65 -7.52 11.82
N GLY A 58 18.08 -7.77 10.57
CA GLY A 58 17.35 -8.60 9.60
C GLY A 58 15.99 -8.07 9.16
N ARG A 59 15.45 -7.03 9.82
CA ARG A 59 14.10 -6.49 9.61
C ARG A 59 14.09 -5.35 8.60
N VAL A 60 12.96 -5.20 7.91
CA VAL A 60 12.66 -4.06 7.04
C VAL A 60 11.45 -3.28 7.55
N TYR A 61 11.66 -2.01 7.87
CA TYR A 61 10.64 -1.05 8.27
C TYR A 61 10.25 -0.19 7.08
N VAL A 62 8.95 -0.14 6.83
CA VAL A 62 8.34 0.73 5.83
C VAL A 62 8.01 2.07 6.46
N LYS A 63 8.35 3.16 5.76
CA LYS A 63 7.99 4.52 6.17
C LYS A 63 7.36 5.27 5.01
N ILE A 64 6.19 5.85 5.25
CA ILE A 64 5.55 6.77 4.31
C ILE A 64 6.26 8.13 4.43
N SER A 65 6.53 8.77 3.29
CA SER A 65 7.30 10.01 3.22
C SER A 65 6.72 10.97 2.18
N ASP A 66 7.26 12.19 2.15
CA ASP A 66 6.87 13.27 1.24
C ASP A 66 5.40 13.72 1.36
N PHE A 67 5.13 14.42 2.45
CA PHE A 67 3.82 15.03 2.74
C PHE A 67 3.62 16.38 2.02
N GLY A 68 4.39 16.70 0.98
CA GLY A 68 4.32 17.99 0.28
C GLY A 68 2.96 18.29 -0.35
N PHE A 69 2.19 17.25 -0.68
CA PHE A 69 0.83 17.36 -1.19
C PHE A 69 -0.26 17.10 -0.14
N ALA A 70 0.12 16.77 1.10
CA ALA A 70 -0.81 16.39 2.13
C ALA A 70 -1.73 17.56 2.52
N LYS A 71 -3.00 17.27 2.78
CA LYS A 71 -4.00 18.27 3.17
C LYS A 71 -5.03 17.64 4.09
N LYS A 72 -5.63 18.43 4.98
CA LYS A 72 -6.82 18.01 5.72
C LYS A 72 -7.91 17.60 4.73
N GLU A 73 -8.57 16.49 5.01
CA GLU A 73 -9.67 16.03 4.18
C GLU A 73 -10.79 17.07 4.13
N ASP A 74 -11.28 17.33 2.92
CA ASP A 74 -12.35 18.27 2.65
C ASP A 74 -13.26 17.69 1.58
N THR A 75 -14.31 17.00 2.04
CA THR A 75 -15.32 16.36 1.20
C THR A 75 -16.46 17.31 0.82
N ILE A 76 -16.47 18.53 1.36
CA ILE A 76 -17.54 19.52 1.15
C ILE A 76 -17.18 20.40 -0.05
N ASN A 77 -15.94 20.88 -0.11
CA ASN A 77 -15.51 21.79 -1.17
C ASN A 77 -14.93 21.04 -2.37
N VAL A 78 -15.40 21.42 -3.56
CA VAL A 78 -14.81 20.96 -4.83
C VAL A 78 -13.37 21.45 -4.93
N GLN A 79 -12.45 20.53 -5.21
CA GLN A 79 -11.05 20.89 -5.38
C GLN A 79 -10.83 21.49 -6.77
N THR A 80 -10.02 22.55 -6.84
CA THR A 80 -9.75 23.30 -8.09
C THR A 80 -8.55 22.78 -8.87
N TYR A 81 -7.77 21.86 -8.29
CA TYR A 81 -6.58 21.29 -8.91
C TYR A 81 -6.39 19.83 -8.51
N ILE A 82 -5.77 19.07 -9.40
CA ILE A 82 -5.33 17.68 -9.19
C ILE A 82 -3.83 17.72 -8.89
N ALA A 83 -3.39 16.88 -7.96
CA ALA A 83 -1.97 16.68 -7.62
C ALA A 83 -1.66 15.19 -7.57
N GLY A 84 -0.37 14.87 -7.57
CA GLY A 84 0.15 13.50 -7.49
C GLY A 84 0.76 13.00 -8.79
N THR A 85 1.08 11.71 -8.82
CA THR A 85 1.80 11.06 -9.92
C THR A 85 0.83 10.24 -10.79
N ILE A 86 0.81 10.49 -12.10
CA ILE A 86 -0.27 10.09 -13.05
C ILE A 86 -0.74 8.62 -12.91
N PRO A 87 0.13 7.59 -12.89
CA PRO A 87 -0.32 6.19 -12.85
C PRO A 87 -1.01 5.81 -11.54
N PHE A 88 -0.81 6.58 -10.47
CA PHE A 88 -1.38 6.35 -9.14
C PHE A 88 -2.66 7.15 -8.90
N MET A 89 -3.04 8.04 -9.82
CA MET A 89 -4.22 8.90 -9.66
C MET A 89 -5.52 8.08 -9.75
N ALA A 90 -6.37 8.25 -8.74
CA ALA A 90 -7.67 7.59 -8.66
C ALA A 90 -8.68 8.12 -9.71
N PRO A 91 -9.64 7.29 -10.18
CA PRO A 91 -10.59 7.67 -11.22
C PRO A 91 -11.41 8.93 -10.91
N GLU A 92 -11.80 9.12 -9.65
CA GLU A 92 -12.60 10.28 -9.21
C GLU A 92 -11.88 11.62 -9.34
N LEU A 93 -10.54 11.63 -9.41
CA LEU A 93 -9.77 12.85 -9.69
C LEU A 93 -10.05 13.40 -11.09
N PHE A 94 -10.59 12.58 -12.00
CA PHE A 94 -10.90 12.95 -13.39
C PHE A 94 -12.41 13.13 -13.64
N LYS A 95 -13.22 13.17 -12.57
CA LYS A 95 -14.67 13.40 -12.60
C LYS A 95 -15.00 14.78 -12.05
N LEU A 96 -16.11 15.37 -12.50
CA LEU A 96 -16.66 16.63 -11.99
C LEU A 96 -18.01 16.36 -11.31
N PRO A 97 -18.24 16.88 -10.09
CA PRO A 97 -17.30 17.63 -9.26
C PRO A 97 -16.15 16.75 -8.74
N THR A 98 -14.95 17.32 -8.63
CA THR A 98 -13.78 16.62 -8.07
C THR A 98 -13.79 16.74 -6.56
N ILE A 99 -14.26 15.67 -5.89
CA ILE A 99 -14.27 15.54 -4.44
C ILE A 99 -13.11 14.61 -4.06
N ILE A 100 -12.20 15.10 -3.22
CA ILE A 100 -11.03 14.35 -2.79
C ILE A 100 -11.24 13.90 -1.35
N SER A 101 -11.23 12.59 -1.14
CA SER A 101 -11.21 11.96 0.17
C SER A 101 -9.95 11.13 0.34
N GLN A 102 -9.76 10.57 1.54
CA GLN A 102 -8.72 9.60 1.88
C GLN A 102 -8.68 8.38 0.94
N LYS A 103 -9.80 8.10 0.24
CA LYS A 103 -9.92 6.98 -0.69
C LYS A 103 -8.97 7.11 -1.88
N VAL A 104 -8.53 8.32 -2.27
CA VAL A 104 -7.54 8.47 -3.35
C VAL A 104 -6.20 7.81 -2.99
N ASP A 105 -5.82 7.87 -1.71
CA ASP A 105 -4.59 7.21 -1.23
C ASP A 105 -4.77 5.68 -1.25
N MET A 106 -5.97 5.18 -0.94
CA MET A 106 -6.27 3.75 -0.98
C MET A 106 -6.16 3.17 -2.40
N TYR A 107 -6.61 3.92 -3.42
CA TYR A 107 -6.42 3.53 -4.82
C TYR A 107 -4.93 3.48 -5.18
N ALA A 108 -4.17 4.51 -4.78
CA ALA A 108 -2.73 4.56 -5.02
C ALA A 108 -1.98 3.40 -4.34
N ILE A 109 -2.40 2.98 -3.13
CA ILE A 109 -1.90 1.77 -2.47
C ILE A 109 -2.25 0.51 -3.29
N GLY A 110 -3.46 0.42 -3.85
CA GLY A 110 -3.82 -0.63 -4.79
C GLY A 110 -2.91 -0.69 -6.02
N VAL A 111 -2.53 0.46 -6.58
CA VAL A 111 -1.58 0.55 -7.69
C VAL A 111 -0.19 0.08 -7.28
N ILE A 112 0.28 0.41 -6.08
CA ILE A 112 1.54 -0.13 -5.52
C ILE A 112 1.45 -1.65 -5.42
N PHE A 113 0.36 -2.19 -4.86
CA PHE A 113 0.18 -3.63 -4.68
C PHE A 113 0.17 -4.37 -6.02
N TYR A 114 -0.59 -3.86 -7.00
CA TYR A 114 -0.60 -4.37 -8.37
C TYR A 114 0.82 -4.40 -8.96
N LYS A 115 1.57 -3.31 -8.79
CA LYS A 115 2.92 -3.16 -9.33
C LYS A 115 3.94 -4.08 -8.67
N LEU A 116 3.81 -4.37 -7.37
CA LEU A 116 4.69 -5.32 -6.68
C LEU A 116 4.57 -6.74 -7.23
N ILE A 117 3.40 -7.11 -7.77
CA ILE A 117 3.13 -8.45 -8.28
C ILE A 117 3.42 -8.56 -9.77
N THR A 118 3.05 -7.53 -10.54
CA THR A 118 3.09 -7.58 -12.01
C THR A 118 4.29 -6.87 -12.61
N HIS A 119 4.96 -6.00 -11.84
CA HIS A 119 5.95 -5.00 -12.28
C HIS A 119 5.39 -3.92 -13.24
N GLU A 120 4.11 -3.98 -13.54
CA GLU A 120 3.40 -3.09 -14.46
C GLU A 120 2.46 -2.15 -13.68
N TYR A 121 1.93 -1.14 -14.38
CA TYR A 121 0.84 -0.33 -13.86
C TYR A 121 -0.49 -0.86 -14.42
N PRO A 122 -1.59 -0.81 -13.66
CA PRO A 122 -2.89 -1.22 -14.19
C PRO A 122 -3.36 -0.29 -15.32
N VAL A 123 -3.05 1.01 -15.23
CA VAL A 123 -3.33 2.02 -16.26
C VAL A 123 -2.18 3.04 -16.26
N ASP A 124 -1.51 3.23 -17.40
CA ASP A 124 -0.37 4.16 -17.53
C ASP A 124 -0.36 4.84 -18.90
N TYR A 125 -0.80 6.11 -18.91
CA TYR A 125 -0.78 6.95 -20.10
C TYR A 125 0.12 8.19 -19.90
N PRO A 126 0.73 8.71 -20.97
CA PRO A 126 1.75 9.76 -20.87
C PRO A 126 1.32 11.10 -20.26
N ASN A 127 0.01 11.35 -20.14
CA ASN A 127 -0.50 12.62 -19.60
C ASN A 127 -1.87 12.45 -18.92
N VAL A 128 -2.16 13.41 -18.04
CA VAL A 128 -3.40 13.52 -17.23
C VAL A 128 -4.68 13.39 -18.09
N LYS A 129 -4.71 13.98 -19.29
CA LYS A 129 -5.90 13.94 -20.16
C LYS A 129 -6.18 12.54 -20.68
N LEU A 130 -5.14 11.83 -21.14
CA LEU A 130 -5.26 10.47 -21.65
C LEU A 130 -5.51 9.47 -20.51
N GLN A 131 -4.82 9.62 -19.37
CA GLN A 131 -5.06 8.81 -18.17
C GLN A 131 -6.52 8.92 -17.72
N GLY A 132 -7.03 10.15 -17.57
CA GLY A 132 -8.41 10.38 -17.16
C GLY A 132 -9.42 9.91 -18.20
N LYS A 133 -9.10 9.95 -19.50
CA LYS A 133 -9.97 9.35 -20.52
C LYS A 133 -10.04 7.83 -20.36
N ALA A 134 -8.89 7.16 -20.24
CA ALA A 134 -8.84 5.71 -20.08
C ALA A 134 -9.60 5.24 -18.82
N LEU A 135 -9.42 5.92 -17.69
CA LEU A 135 -10.14 5.60 -16.44
C LEU A 135 -11.64 5.90 -16.50
N ARG A 136 -12.11 6.81 -17.36
CA ARG A 136 -13.55 7.05 -17.58
C ARG A 136 -14.19 6.04 -18.51
N ASP A 137 -13.44 5.61 -19.53
CA ASP A 137 -13.92 4.69 -20.56
C ASP A 137 -13.88 3.21 -20.08
N MET A 138 -13.27 2.94 -18.91
CA MET A 138 -13.15 1.63 -18.28
C MET A 138 -14.07 1.49 -17.06
N PRO A 139 -14.78 0.36 -16.88
CA PRO A 139 -15.66 0.18 -15.72
C PRO A 139 -14.91 -0.25 -14.45
N LYS A 140 -13.82 -1.02 -14.58
CA LYS A 140 -13.00 -1.55 -13.48
C LYS A 140 -11.65 -2.07 -14.00
N ILE A 141 -10.70 -2.29 -13.10
CA ILE A 141 -9.47 -3.04 -13.41
C ILE A 141 -9.79 -4.54 -13.50
N GLU A 142 -9.34 -5.18 -14.58
CA GLU A 142 -9.55 -6.61 -14.80
C GLU A 142 -8.48 -7.48 -14.12
N ARG A 143 -8.86 -8.69 -13.73
CA ARG A 143 -7.94 -9.68 -13.15
C ARG A 143 -7.03 -10.24 -14.23
N LEU A 144 -5.73 -10.01 -14.10
CA LEU A 144 -4.73 -10.71 -14.92
C LEU A 144 -4.56 -12.17 -14.47
N GLN A 145 -4.15 -13.03 -15.41
CA GLN A 145 -3.83 -14.44 -15.13
C GLN A 145 -2.75 -14.61 -14.05
N LYS A 146 -1.81 -13.66 -13.93
CA LYS A 146 -0.75 -13.66 -12.90
C LYS A 146 -1.30 -13.62 -11.47
N PHE A 147 -2.54 -13.19 -11.26
CA PHE A 147 -3.18 -13.20 -9.95
C PHE A 147 -3.87 -14.54 -9.72
N GLU A 148 -3.12 -15.57 -9.35
CA GLU A 148 -3.68 -16.92 -9.09
C GLU A 148 -4.38 -17.00 -7.72
N ASN A 149 -3.92 -16.22 -6.74
CA ASN A 149 -4.50 -16.23 -5.39
C ASN A 149 -5.77 -15.36 -5.31
N ASP A 150 -6.92 -16.02 -5.07
CA ASP A 150 -8.23 -15.36 -4.97
C ASP A 150 -8.32 -14.37 -3.82
N ILE A 151 -7.74 -14.67 -2.65
CA ILE A 151 -7.77 -13.80 -1.46
C ILE A 151 -6.97 -12.52 -1.72
N LEU A 152 -5.82 -12.66 -2.39
CA LEU A 152 -5.01 -11.52 -2.82
C LEU A 152 -5.78 -10.63 -3.79
N TRP A 153 -6.36 -11.25 -4.84
CA TRP A 153 -7.12 -10.50 -5.84
C TRP A 153 -8.34 -9.81 -5.23
N ASP A 154 -9.00 -10.46 -4.28
CA ASP A 154 -10.14 -9.90 -3.57
C ASP A 154 -9.77 -8.61 -2.81
N LEU A 155 -8.64 -8.59 -2.10
CA LEU A 155 -8.14 -7.36 -1.47
C LEU A 155 -7.77 -6.29 -2.52
N LEU A 156 -7.01 -6.70 -3.54
CA LEU A 156 -6.54 -5.79 -4.58
C LEU A 156 -7.69 -5.13 -5.33
N SER A 157 -8.74 -5.89 -5.65
CA SER A 157 -9.92 -5.36 -6.34
C SER A 157 -10.69 -4.34 -5.49
N LYS A 158 -10.80 -4.57 -4.17
CA LYS A 158 -11.40 -3.60 -3.23
C LYS A 158 -10.59 -2.30 -3.06
N LEU A 159 -9.26 -2.37 -3.20
CA LEU A 159 -8.38 -1.19 -3.23
C LEU A 159 -8.50 -0.42 -4.56
N LEU A 160 -8.62 -1.14 -5.67
CA LEU A 160 -8.73 -0.59 -7.03
C LEU A 160 -10.19 -0.31 -7.45
N GLU A 161 -11.13 -0.30 -6.52
CA GLU A 161 -12.54 0.04 -6.78
C GLU A 161 -12.65 1.48 -7.29
N PHE A 162 -13.45 1.69 -8.34
CA PHE A 162 -13.60 2.98 -9.02
C PHE A 162 -14.58 3.91 -8.30
N ASP A 163 -15.54 3.35 -7.56
CA ASP A 163 -16.37 4.13 -6.64
C ASP A 163 -15.63 4.35 -5.31
N PRO A 164 -15.22 5.58 -4.96
CA PRO A 164 -14.55 5.84 -3.69
C PRO A 164 -15.41 5.51 -2.46
N ILE A 165 -16.74 5.47 -2.58
CA ILE A 165 -17.61 5.10 -1.46
C ILE A 165 -17.41 3.61 -1.13
N GLU A 166 -17.47 2.76 -2.14
CA GLU A 166 -17.32 1.30 -2.03
C GLU A 166 -15.85 0.85 -1.83
N ARG A 167 -14.87 1.68 -2.22
CA ARG A 167 -13.44 1.39 -2.07
C ARG A 167 -13.07 1.19 -0.61
N ILE A 168 -12.33 0.14 -0.28
CA ILE A 168 -11.98 -0.17 1.11
C ILE A 168 -11.10 0.91 1.77
N THR A 169 -11.29 1.15 3.07
CA THR A 169 -10.41 2.00 3.89
C THR A 169 -9.18 1.23 4.37
N ALA A 170 -8.15 1.93 4.88
CA ALA A 170 -6.98 1.27 5.46
C ALA A 170 -7.34 0.38 6.65
N ALA A 171 -8.24 0.84 7.53
CA ALA A 171 -8.69 0.08 8.69
C ALA A 171 -9.42 -1.21 8.28
N GLU A 172 -10.32 -1.14 7.31
CA GLU A 172 -11.03 -2.31 6.78
C GLU A 172 -10.07 -3.26 6.03
N ALA A 173 -9.13 -2.71 5.26
CA ALA A 173 -8.14 -3.50 4.52
C ALA A 173 -7.28 -4.35 5.46
N LEU A 174 -6.89 -3.82 6.63
CA LEU A 174 -6.13 -4.58 7.64
C LEU A 174 -6.94 -5.72 8.28
N GLN A 175 -8.27 -5.67 8.23
CA GLN A 175 -9.15 -6.76 8.70
C GLN A 175 -9.47 -7.79 7.60
N HIS A 176 -9.03 -7.55 6.37
CA HIS A 176 -9.28 -8.44 5.23
C HIS A 176 -8.63 -9.81 5.45
N SER A 177 -9.24 -10.89 4.94
CA SER A 177 -8.72 -12.26 5.01
C SER A 177 -7.28 -12.43 4.49
N PHE A 178 -6.79 -11.47 3.70
CA PHE A 178 -5.41 -11.44 3.26
C PHE A 178 -4.42 -11.19 4.42
N PHE A 179 -4.83 -10.57 5.52
CA PHE A 179 -3.99 -10.32 6.71
C PHE A 179 -4.55 -10.95 7.99
N THR A 180 -5.56 -11.81 7.89
CA THR A 180 -6.24 -12.40 9.06
C THR A 180 -6.60 -13.87 8.91
N SER A 181 -6.51 -14.44 7.70
CA SER A 181 -6.84 -15.86 7.49
C SER A 181 -5.74 -16.78 7.97
N LEU A 182 -6.08 -18.04 8.22
CA LEU A 182 -5.12 -19.08 8.59
C LEU A 182 -3.98 -19.25 7.57
N GLN A 183 -4.24 -18.95 6.29
CA GLN A 183 -3.23 -18.95 5.22
C GLN A 183 -2.13 -17.89 5.44
N GLU A 184 -2.38 -16.83 6.20
CA GLU A 184 -1.33 -15.90 6.60
C GLU A 184 -0.29 -16.62 7.46
N PHE A 185 -0.72 -17.42 8.44
CA PHE A 185 0.16 -18.14 9.35
C PHE A 185 0.97 -19.24 8.64
N ASP A 186 0.38 -19.86 7.61
CA ASP A 186 1.08 -20.83 6.75
C ASP A 186 2.14 -20.17 5.83
N ASP A 187 1.97 -18.87 5.52
CA ASP A 187 2.87 -18.08 4.67
C ASP A 187 3.98 -17.38 5.49
N ILE A 188 3.95 -17.45 6.83
CA ILE A 188 5.04 -16.92 7.66
C ILE A 188 6.29 -17.79 7.52
N SER A 189 7.38 -17.20 7.06
CA SER A 189 8.67 -17.88 6.93
C SER A 189 9.32 -18.16 8.29
N PRO A 190 10.16 -19.21 8.42
CA PRO A 190 10.94 -19.44 9.62
C PRO A 190 11.82 -18.25 10.03
N GLU A 191 12.31 -17.49 9.05
CA GLU A 191 13.10 -16.28 9.28
C GLU A 191 12.25 -15.16 9.91
N GLN A 192 11.02 -14.95 9.45
CA GLN A 192 10.10 -13.98 10.08
C GLN A 192 9.81 -14.36 11.54
N GLN A 193 9.63 -15.65 11.84
CA GLN A 193 9.42 -16.12 13.21
C GLN A 193 10.65 -15.92 14.09
N ASP A 194 11.83 -16.27 13.60
CA ASP A 194 13.08 -16.12 14.33
C ASP A 194 13.37 -14.65 14.66
N LEU A 195 13.19 -13.75 13.68
CA LEU A 195 13.37 -12.31 13.89
C LEU A 195 12.38 -11.73 14.91
N ALA A 196 11.12 -12.18 14.89
CA ALA A 196 10.12 -11.78 15.88
C ALA A 196 10.47 -12.26 17.30
N LEU A 197 10.95 -13.50 17.44
CA LEU A 197 11.40 -14.05 18.71
C LEU A 197 12.64 -13.32 19.24
N GLN A 198 13.60 -13.00 18.37
CA GLN A 198 14.77 -12.20 18.72
C GLN A 198 14.39 -10.79 19.20
N ALA A 199 13.41 -10.15 18.55
CA ALA A 199 12.89 -8.87 19.00
C ALA A 199 12.26 -8.96 20.40
N ALA A 200 11.44 -9.99 20.64
CA ALA A 200 10.83 -10.21 21.95
C ALA A 200 11.88 -10.48 23.04
N ALA A 201 12.93 -11.24 22.74
CA ALA A 201 14.05 -11.46 23.65
C ALA A 201 14.81 -10.16 23.96
N ALA A 202 15.09 -9.34 22.94
CA ALA A 202 15.78 -8.07 23.11
C ALA A 202 14.98 -7.07 23.96
N GLU A 203 13.65 -7.06 23.85
CA GLU A 203 12.77 -6.27 24.73
C GLU A 203 12.91 -6.70 26.20
N LEU A 204 12.91 -8.01 26.48
CA LEU A 204 13.10 -8.55 27.83
C LEU A 204 14.49 -8.25 28.41
N GLU A 205 15.50 -8.11 27.55
CA GLU A 205 16.86 -7.66 27.92
C GLU A 205 16.98 -6.14 28.11
N GLY A 206 15.88 -5.40 27.94
CA GLY A 206 15.80 -3.96 28.22
C GLY A 206 15.93 -3.03 27.01
N ASN A 207 15.82 -3.55 25.78
CA ASN A 207 15.81 -2.70 24.59
C ASN A 207 14.44 -2.01 24.39
N GLU A 208 14.34 -0.77 24.84
CA GLU A 208 13.11 0.06 24.75
C GLU A 208 12.73 0.48 23.32
N ASN A 209 13.57 0.21 22.31
CA ASN A 209 13.25 0.54 20.91
C ASN A 209 12.41 -0.54 20.21
N ILE A 210 12.20 -1.70 20.84
CA ILE A 210 11.36 -2.76 20.29
C ILE A 210 9.89 -2.37 20.46
N THR A 211 9.12 -2.53 19.39
CA THR A 211 7.68 -2.25 19.37
C THR A 211 6.87 -3.55 19.32
N GLU A 212 5.55 -3.44 19.48
CA GLU A 212 4.64 -4.57 19.26
C GLU A 212 4.73 -5.14 17.83
N PHE A 213 4.98 -4.29 16.83
CA PHE A 213 5.13 -4.71 15.42
C PHE A 213 6.42 -5.51 15.16
N ASP A 214 7.47 -5.28 15.95
CA ASP A 214 8.72 -6.02 15.84
C ASP A 214 8.62 -7.47 16.32
N LYS A 215 7.63 -7.72 17.19
CA LYS A 215 7.35 -9.03 17.78
C LYS A 215 6.27 -9.79 17.02
N ASP A 216 5.64 -9.16 16.03
CA ASP A 216 4.67 -9.79 15.15
C ASP A 216 5.34 -10.20 13.83
N PRO A 217 5.53 -11.50 13.57
CA PRO A 217 6.20 -11.98 12.37
C PRO A 217 5.48 -11.57 11.07
N THR A 218 4.18 -11.26 11.12
CA THR A 218 3.41 -10.83 9.94
C THR A 218 3.77 -9.42 9.46
N PHE A 219 4.46 -8.63 10.29
CA PHE A 219 5.00 -7.32 9.92
C PHE A 219 6.45 -7.39 9.43
N ILE A 220 7.14 -8.53 9.55
CA ILE A 220 8.55 -8.66 9.21
C ILE A 220 8.72 -9.05 7.74
N LYS A 221 9.66 -8.42 7.02
CA LYS A 221 10.02 -8.69 5.62
C LYS A 221 11.52 -8.86 5.48
#